data_AF-A0A3M1DBS7-F1
#
_entry.id   AF-A0A3M1DBS7-F1
#
_cell.length_a   1.000
_cell.length_b   1.000
_cell.length_c   1.000
_cell.angle_alpha   90.00
_cell.angle_beta   90.00
_cell.angle_gamma   90.00
#
_symmetry.space_group_name_H-M   'P 1'
#
loop_
_entity.id
_entity.type
_entity.pdbx_description
1 polymer ?
#
loop_
_entity_poly.entity_id
_entity_poly.type
_entity_poly.pdbx_seq_one_letter_code
_entity_poly.pdbx_strand_id
1 'polypeptide(L)'
;MSQVPTKRASIILAGLLSLFSASGAFAESRIQGHVKGFWFQQAGGEWLMDRAGARLQLGFSGTSGDFGFMGAVNAEFDSRLFSAEAARRDAGAQLYPVEAWVEYAGQWLELRLGLQYVFWGRTDWENPTDVLTPWDYPDMAAELEDYRTAVPAARLRIYPAGELSLDM
;
A
#
# COMPACT_ATOMS: atom_id res chain seq x y z
N MET A 1 11.77 -28.66 6.11
CA MET A 1 12.42 -27.85 5.06
C MET A 1 11.33 -27.28 4.17
N SER A 2 10.96 -26.01 4.35
CA SER A 2 9.88 -25.35 3.62
C SER A 2 10.49 -24.22 2.79
N GLN A 3 10.30 -24.29 1.47
CA GLN A 3 10.80 -23.33 0.49
C GLN A 3 9.98 -22.03 0.58
N VAL A 4 10.65 -20.90 0.85
CA VAL A 4 10.05 -19.56 0.79
C VAL A 4 10.20 -19.02 -0.63
N PRO A 5 9.12 -18.62 -1.32
CA PRO A 5 9.20 -18.12 -2.68
C PRO A 5 9.51 -16.60 -2.69
N THR A 6 10.74 -16.22 -2.36
CA THR A 6 11.24 -14.85 -2.52
C THR A 6 11.91 -14.70 -3.87
N LYS A 7 11.15 -14.35 -4.92
CA LYS A 7 11.71 -13.78 -6.17
C LYS A 7 10.69 -13.24 -7.20
N ARG A 8 9.41 -13.10 -6.88
CA ARG A 8 8.39 -12.64 -7.86
C ARG A 8 7.98 -11.18 -7.74
N ALA A 9 8.22 -10.52 -6.60
CA ALA A 9 7.80 -9.13 -6.40
C ALA A 9 8.65 -8.09 -7.15
N SER A 10 9.92 -8.40 -7.45
CA SER A 10 10.88 -7.44 -8.01
C SER A 10 10.62 -7.07 -9.48
N ILE A 11 9.95 -7.94 -10.24
CA ILE A 11 9.72 -7.72 -11.68
C ILE A 11 8.55 -6.75 -11.93
N ILE A 12 7.56 -6.73 -11.04
CA ILE A 12 6.38 -5.85 -11.16
C ILE A 12 6.76 -4.38 -10.92
N LEU A 13 7.68 -4.14 -9.97
CA LEU A 13 8.13 -2.79 -9.59
C LEU A 13 8.94 -2.09 -10.71
N ALA A 14 9.78 -2.84 -11.42
CA ALA A 14 10.59 -2.29 -12.51
C ALA A 14 9.76 -1.91 -13.75
N GLY A 15 8.70 -2.69 -14.06
CA GLY A 15 7.79 -2.38 -15.16
C GLY A 15 7.00 -1.10 -14.92
N LEU A 16 6.49 -0.90 -13.70
CA LEU A 16 5.76 0.32 -13.33
C LEU A 16 6.65 1.56 -13.38
N LEU A 17 7.88 1.52 -12.85
CA LEU A 17 8.79 2.67 -12.90
C LEU A 17 9.21 3.09 -14.32
N SER A 18 9.32 2.14 -15.26
CA SER A 18 9.67 2.43 -16.66
C SER A 18 8.56 3.15 -17.45
N LEU A 19 7.29 3.00 -17.04
CA LEU A 19 6.16 3.73 -17.62
C LEU A 19 6.12 5.20 -17.17
N PHE A 20 6.75 5.54 -16.03
CA PHE A 20 6.79 6.90 -15.49
C PHE A 20 7.92 7.78 -16.05
N SER A 21 8.93 7.20 -16.71
CA SER A 21 10.04 7.96 -17.30
C SER A 21 9.69 8.56 -18.68
N ALA A 22 8.53 8.18 -19.24
CA ALA A 22 8.10 8.59 -20.56
C ALA A 22 6.71 9.24 -20.50
N SER A 23 6.61 10.47 -20.01
CA SER A 23 5.77 11.54 -20.58
C SER A 23 5.52 12.68 -19.59
N GLY A 24 5.88 13.89 -20.00
CA GLY A 24 5.41 15.12 -19.38
C GLY A 24 3.96 15.42 -19.74
N ALA A 25 2.99 14.61 -19.27
CA ALA A 25 1.59 14.78 -19.65
C ALA A 25 0.58 14.44 -18.54
N PHE A 26 0.88 14.77 -17.28
CA PHE A 26 -0.14 14.85 -16.23
C PHE A 26 -0.36 16.31 -15.87
N ALA A 27 -1.60 16.78 -16.04
CA ALA A 27 -1.97 18.19 -15.85
C ALA A 27 -1.88 18.58 -14.37
N GLU A 28 -2.15 17.62 -13.48
CA GLU A 28 -1.99 17.78 -12.04
C GLU A 28 -1.20 16.58 -11.51
N SER A 29 -0.01 16.85 -10.98
CA SER A 29 0.82 15.87 -10.29
C SER A 29 1.10 16.34 -8.88
N ARG A 30 0.96 15.44 -7.90
CA ARG A 30 1.22 15.71 -6.49
C ARG A 30 2.21 14.72 -5.93
N ILE A 31 3.24 15.25 -5.28
CA ILE A 31 4.15 14.48 -4.42
C ILE A 31 3.80 14.83 -2.98
N GLN A 32 3.66 13.81 -2.15
CA GLN A 32 3.43 13.96 -0.72
C GLN A 32 4.23 12.92 0.04
N GLY A 33 4.41 13.15 1.33
CA GLY A 33 5.10 12.19 2.16
C GLY A 33 5.18 12.66 3.60
N HIS A 34 5.61 11.76 4.47
CA HIS A 34 5.83 12.06 5.87
C HIS A 34 6.96 11.19 6.42
N VAL A 35 7.54 11.65 7.52
CA VAL A 35 8.52 10.89 8.30
C VAL A 35 7.92 10.63 9.67
N LYS A 36 8.00 9.38 10.12
CA LYS A 36 7.47 8.94 11.40
C LYS A 36 8.56 8.22 12.19
N GLY A 37 8.76 8.63 13.44
CA GLY A 37 9.55 7.88 14.40
C GLY A 37 8.65 6.92 15.19
N PHE A 38 9.15 5.74 15.53
CA PHE A 38 8.41 4.77 16.33
C PHE A 38 9.32 4.07 17.35
N TRP A 39 8.70 3.56 18.40
CA TRP A 39 9.31 2.63 19.35
C TRP A 39 8.26 1.61 19.77
N PHE A 40 8.69 0.36 19.90
CA PHE A 40 7.86 -0.76 20.31
C PHE A 40 8.35 -1.28 21.66
N GLN A 41 7.39 -1.53 22.54
CA GLN A 41 7.61 -2.14 23.85
C GLN A 41 6.98 -3.52 23.84
N GLN A 42 7.71 -4.52 24.31
CA GLN A 42 7.17 -5.87 24.47
C GLN A 42 6.86 -6.11 25.95
N ALA A 43 5.57 -6.12 26.30
CA ALA A 43 5.13 -6.45 27.64
C ALA A 43 5.41 -7.94 27.92
N GLY A 44 6.39 -8.23 28.77
CA GLY A 44 6.76 -9.58 29.20
C GLY A 44 8.09 -10.11 28.66
N GLY A 45 8.85 -9.32 27.90
CA GLY A 45 10.23 -9.65 27.52
C GLY A 45 11.27 -9.30 28.60
N GLU A 46 12.49 -9.81 28.48
CA GLU A 46 13.61 -9.45 29.38
C GLU A 46 14.00 -7.96 29.27
N TRP A 47 13.69 -7.33 28.13
CA TRP A 47 13.92 -5.92 27.85
C TRP A 47 12.57 -5.21 27.64
N LEU A 48 12.41 -4.04 28.27
CA LEU A 48 11.19 -3.22 28.14
C LEU A 48 11.03 -2.59 26.75
N MET A 49 12.11 -2.51 25.98
CA MET A 49 12.13 -2.00 24.61
C MET A 49 12.52 -3.10 23.64
N ASP A 50 11.70 -3.27 22.59
CA ASP A 50 11.89 -4.29 21.55
C ASP A 50 12.64 -3.70 20.35
N ARG A 51 12.10 -2.65 19.72
CA ARG A 51 12.77 -1.92 18.63
C ARG A 51 12.35 -0.46 18.57
N ALA A 52 13.23 0.40 18.05
CA ALA A 52 12.91 1.78 17.72
C ALA A 52 13.40 2.11 16.30
N GLY A 53 12.71 2.98 15.58
CA GLY A 53 13.04 3.23 14.19
C GLY A 53 12.39 4.48 13.62
N ALA A 54 12.63 4.69 12.33
CA ALA A 54 12.07 5.74 11.52
C ALA A 54 11.56 5.17 10.20
N ARG A 55 10.41 5.69 9.76
CA ARG A 55 9.77 5.36 8.49
C ARG A 55 9.61 6.63 7.67
N LEU A 56 10.00 6.57 6.40
CA LEU A 56 9.72 7.57 5.39
C LEU A 56 8.69 7.00 4.43
N GLN A 57 7.52 7.64 4.35
CA GLN A 57 6.53 7.35 3.32
C GLN A 57 6.59 8.41 2.23
N LEU A 58 6.71 7.99 0.99
CA LEU A 58 6.62 8.86 -0.18
C LEU A 58 5.46 8.40 -1.07
N GLY A 59 4.62 9.35 -1.46
CA GLY A 59 3.48 9.17 -2.35
C GLY A 59 3.57 10.08 -3.56
N PHE A 60 3.22 9.56 -4.72
CA PHE A 60 3.12 10.25 -5.99
C PHE A 60 1.77 9.94 -6.61
N SER A 61 1.08 10.96 -7.07
CA SER A 61 -0.21 10.81 -7.73
C SER A 61 -0.36 11.84 -8.83
N GLY A 62 -1.25 11.57 -9.77
CA GLY A 62 -1.57 12.55 -10.78
C GLY A 62 -2.72 12.11 -11.67
N THR A 63 -3.22 13.08 -12.41
CA THR A 63 -4.35 12.91 -13.33
C THR A 63 -4.07 13.59 -14.67
N SER A 64 -4.63 13.00 -15.73
CA SER A 64 -4.59 13.52 -17.09
C SER A 64 -5.84 13.09 -17.83
N GLY A 65 -6.79 14.03 -17.99
CA GLY A 65 -8.11 13.72 -18.51
C GLY A 65 -8.79 12.63 -17.66
N ASP A 66 -9.22 11.56 -18.32
CA ASP A 66 -9.89 10.43 -17.67
C ASP A 66 -8.91 9.46 -16.99
N PHE A 67 -7.59 9.68 -17.08
CA PHE A 67 -6.60 8.77 -16.49
C PHE A 67 -6.04 9.31 -15.18
N GLY A 68 -5.89 8.42 -14.20
CA GLY A 68 -5.28 8.72 -12.91
C GLY A 68 -4.25 7.67 -12.52
N PHE A 69 -3.32 8.05 -11.66
CA PHE A 69 -2.41 7.10 -11.02
C PHE A 69 -2.13 7.49 -9.56
N MET A 70 -1.76 6.48 -8.79
CA MET A 70 -1.19 6.61 -7.45
C MET A 70 -0.06 5.61 -7.31
N GLY A 71 1.01 6.02 -6.64
CA GLY A 71 1.96 5.11 -6.06
C GLY A 71 2.48 5.66 -4.73
N ALA A 72 2.71 4.75 -3.80
CA ALA A 72 3.26 5.07 -2.49
C ALA A 72 4.21 3.96 -2.04
N VAL A 73 5.30 4.36 -1.41
CA VAL A 73 6.35 3.46 -0.94
C VAL A 73 6.81 3.88 0.45
N ASN A 74 7.07 2.90 1.30
CA ASN A 74 7.67 3.07 2.61
C ASN A 74 9.11 2.59 2.59
N ALA A 75 10.00 3.42 3.12
CA ALA A 75 11.35 3.05 3.52
C ALA A 75 11.43 3.09 5.05
N GLU A 76 11.69 1.96 5.67
CA GLU A 76 11.77 1.81 7.12
C GLU A 76 13.20 1.45 7.54
N PHE A 77 13.65 2.07 8.63
CA PHE A 77 14.94 1.82 9.26
C PHE A 77 14.74 1.67 10.76
N ASP A 78 15.35 0.66 11.37
CA ASP A 78 15.20 0.44 12.81
C ASP A 78 16.50 0.09 13.52
N SER A 79 16.43 0.06 14.86
CA SER A 79 17.54 -0.20 15.77
C SER A 79 18.20 -1.56 15.57
N ARG A 80 17.52 -2.52 14.92
CA ARG A 80 18.07 -3.84 14.62
C ARG A 80 19.16 -3.78 13.54
N LEU A 81 19.27 -2.68 12.77
CA LEU A 81 20.43 -2.39 11.90
C LEU A 81 21.76 -2.44 12.63
N PHE A 82 21.75 -2.03 13.90
CA PHE A 82 22.96 -1.85 14.70
C PHE A 82 23.13 -2.96 15.75
N SER A 83 22.29 -4.00 15.74
CA SER A 83 22.39 -5.13 16.65
C SER A 83 23.49 -6.11 16.22
N ALA A 84 24.36 -6.48 17.16
CA ALA A 84 25.43 -7.44 16.94
C ALA A 84 24.98 -8.91 17.05
N GLU A 85 23.73 -9.17 17.49
CA GLU A 85 23.18 -10.51 17.60
C GLU A 85 22.55 -10.97 16.29
N ALA A 86 23.01 -12.10 15.76
CA ALA A 86 22.53 -12.71 14.52
C ALA A 86 21.13 -13.36 14.63
N ALA A 87 20.27 -12.92 15.54
CA ALA A 87 19.03 -13.62 15.86
C ALA A 87 17.77 -12.79 15.55
N ARG A 88 16.89 -13.43 14.75
CA ARG A 88 15.45 -13.18 14.50
C ARG A 88 15.13 -12.20 13.37
N ARG A 89 14.87 -12.80 12.18
CA ARG A 89 14.02 -12.36 11.04
C ARG A 89 14.07 -10.86 10.67
N ASP A 90 14.56 -10.59 9.46
CA ASP A 90 14.34 -9.33 8.73
C ASP A 90 14.79 -8.06 9.46
N ALA A 91 16.04 -8.03 9.91
CA ALA A 91 16.61 -6.85 10.57
C ALA A 91 16.96 -5.73 9.57
N GLY A 92 16.40 -4.55 9.83
CA GLY A 92 17.17 -3.31 9.78
C GLY A 92 16.71 -2.26 8.77
N ALA A 93 16.56 -2.62 7.50
CA ALA A 93 16.09 -1.67 6.48
C ALA A 93 15.14 -2.37 5.53
N GLN A 94 13.94 -1.82 5.36
CA GLN A 94 12.93 -2.38 4.48
C GLN A 94 12.39 -1.33 3.53
N LEU A 95 12.19 -1.73 2.28
CA LEU A 95 11.47 -0.94 1.28
C LEU A 95 10.27 -1.76 0.81
N TYR A 96 9.06 -1.22 0.94
CA TYR A 96 7.85 -1.92 0.51
C TYR A 96 6.81 -0.96 -0.08
N PRO A 97 6.07 -1.39 -1.12
CA PRO A 97 5.00 -0.58 -1.69
C PRO A 97 3.82 -0.52 -0.70
N VAL A 98 3.26 0.68 -0.53
CA VAL A 98 2.03 0.91 0.25
C VAL A 98 0.82 0.77 -0.66
N GLU A 99 0.84 1.47 -1.79
CA GLU A 99 -0.24 1.43 -2.78
C GLU A 99 0.36 1.72 -4.17
N ALA A 100 -0.19 1.13 -5.23
CA ALA A 100 0.27 1.36 -6.59
C ALA A 100 -0.82 0.97 -7.60
N TRP A 101 -1.55 1.93 -8.14
CA TRP A 101 -2.61 1.68 -9.09
C TRP A 101 -2.68 2.73 -10.20
N VAL A 102 -3.29 2.32 -11.30
CA VAL A 102 -3.71 3.19 -12.39
C VAL A 102 -5.22 3.09 -12.56
N GLU A 103 -5.83 4.18 -12.99
CA GLU A 103 -7.26 4.29 -13.16
C GLU A 103 -7.60 4.94 -14.49
N TYR A 104 -8.67 4.45 -15.10
CA TYR A 104 -9.43 5.10 -16.14
C TYR A 104 -10.83 5.42 -15.60
N ALA A 105 -11.26 6.67 -15.66
CA ALA A 105 -12.52 7.19 -15.16
C ALA A 105 -13.32 7.85 -16.30
N GLY A 106 -13.79 7.02 -17.24
CA GLY A 106 -14.63 7.46 -18.35
C GLY A 106 -16.10 7.61 -17.95
N GLN A 107 -16.89 8.20 -18.84
CA GLN A 107 -18.31 8.52 -18.59
C GLN A 107 -19.21 7.29 -18.32
N TRP A 108 -18.91 6.16 -18.96
CA TRP A 108 -19.70 4.93 -18.87
C TRP A 108 -18.96 3.79 -18.16
N LEU A 109 -17.68 4.00 -17.85
CA LEU A 109 -16.77 2.97 -17.35
C LEU A 109 -15.70 3.58 -16.46
N GLU A 110 -15.61 3.09 -15.23
CA GLU A 110 -14.43 3.25 -14.38
C GLU A 110 -13.71 1.91 -14.22
N LEU A 111 -12.41 1.91 -14.48
CA LEU A 111 -11.53 0.75 -14.30
C LEU A 111 -10.30 1.17 -13.51
N ARG A 112 -10.04 0.50 -12.37
CA ARG A 112 -8.83 0.69 -11.57
C ARG A 112 -8.09 -0.63 -11.39
N LEU A 113 -6.82 -0.64 -11.72
CA LEU A 113 -5.96 -1.83 -11.67
C LEU A 113 -4.70 -1.54 -10.85
N GLY A 114 -4.37 -2.45 -9.94
CA GLY A 114 -3.11 -2.40 -9.21
C GLY A 114 -3.22 -2.84 -7.77
N LEU A 115 -2.18 -2.52 -7.01
CA LEU A 115 -2.12 -2.67 -5.57
C LEU A 115 -2.96 -1.55 -4.94
N GLN A 116 -4.08 -1.90 -4.33
CA GLN A 116 -5.04 -0.92 -3.78
C GLN A 116 -5.67 -1.42 -2.49
N TYR A 117 -6.11 -0.48 -1.66
CA TYR A 117 -6.98 -0.81 -0.54
C TYR A 117 -8.41 -0.99 -1.04
N VAL A 118 -8.98 -2.18 -0.82
CA VAL A 118 -10.34 -2.50 -1.25
C VAL A 118 -11.26 -2.37 -0.04
N PHE A 119 -12.13 -1.37 -0.09
CA PHE A 119 -13.17 -1.15 0.91
C PHE A 119 -14.55 -1.41 0.30
N TRP A 120 -15.31 -2.35 0.86
CA TRP A 120 -16.67 -2.67 0.39
C TRP A 120 -17.72 -1.70 0.97
N GLY A 121 -17.50 -1.15 2.16
CA GLY A 121 -18.49 -0.33 2.85
C GLY A 121 -17.91 0.51 3.97
N ARG A 122 -18.76 1.34 4.59
CA ARG A 122 -18.35 2.28 5.65
C ARG A 122 -17.83 1.59 6.91
N THR A 123 -18.25 0.35 7.14
CA THR A 123 -17.89 -0.48 8.29
C THR A 123 -16.65 -1.34 8.04
N ASP A 124 -16.11 -1.35 6.82
CA ASP A 124 -14.89 -2.11 6.51
C ASP A 124 -13.64 -1.54 7.21
N TRP A 125 -13.79 -0.37 7.85
CA TRP A 125 -12.81 0.21 8.75
C TRP A 125 -12.70 -0.53 10.10
N GLU A 126 -13.73 -1.29 10.48
CA GLU A 126 -13.87 -1.97 11.78
C GLU A 126 -13.67 -3.49 11.64
N ASN A 127 -12.86 -4.09 12.52
CA ASN A 127 -12.66 -5.55 12.60
C ASN A 127 -13.95 -6.20 13.17
N PRO A 128 -14.67 -7.10 12.44
CA PRO A 128 -14.14 -8.31 11.78
C PRO A 128 -14.55 -8.57 10.33
N THR A 129 -15.07 -7.58 9.61
CA THR A 129 -15.54 -7.76 8.22
C THR A 129 -14.46 -7.60 7.15
N ASP A 130 -13.24 -7.29 7.56
CA ASP A 130 -12.10 -6.91 6.70
C ASP A 130 -11.48 -8.13 6.01
N VAL A 131 -12.22 -8.74 5.08
CA VAL A 131 -11.86 -9.99 4.39
C VAL A 131 -10.87 -9.76 3.26
N LEU A 132 -10.90 -8.58 2.64
CA LEU A 132 -10.15 -8.28 1.41
C LEU A 132 -8.84 -7.51 1.66
N THR A 133 -8.76 -6.75 2.76
CA THR A 133 -7.59 -5.96 3.11
C THR A 133 -7.05 -6.44 4.46
N PRO A 134 -6.16 -7.46 4.47
CA PRO A 134 -5.71 -8.07 5.72
C PRO A 134 -4.83 -7.11 6.55
N TRP A 135 -4.79 -7.40 7.84
CA TRP A 135 -3.97 -6.70 8.82
C TRP A 135 -2.57 -7.32 8.90
N ASP A 136 -1.55 -6.46 8.97
CA ASP A 136 -0.17 -6.83 9.24
C ASP A 136 0.08 -6.85 10.77
N TYR A 137 -0.34 -7.95 11.40
CA TYR A 137 -0.20 -8.15 12.86
C TYR A 137 1.25 -8.23 13.38
N PRO A 138 2.26 -8.66 12.60
CA PRO A 138 3.66 -8.59 13.03
C PRO A 138 4.19 -7.17 13.26
N ASP A 139 3.75 -6.18 12.47
CA ASP A 139 4.26 -4.80 12.51
C ASP A 139 3.22 -3.84 13.07
N MET A 140 2.80 -4.11 14.30
CA MET A 140 1.71 -3.38 14.92
C MET A 140 2.08 -1.94 15.35
N ALA A 141 2.09 -0.97 14.42
CA ALA A 141 2.37 0.45 14.66
C ALA A 141 1.28 1.19 15.46
N ALA A 142 1.58 2.34 16.06
CA ALA A 142 0.63 3.04 16.94
C ALA A 142 -0.67 3.55 16.27
N GLU A 143 -0.75 3.54 14.94
CA GLU A 143 -1.87 4.10 14.15
C GLU A 143 -2.60 3.00 13.37
N LEU A 144 -3.92 3.11 13.28
CA LEU A 144 -4.81 2.09 12.70
C LEU A 144 -4.60 1.89 11.19
N GLU A 145 -4.16 2.94 10.53
CA GLU A 145 -3.94 3.02 9.09
C GLU A 145 -2.68 2.26 8.66
N ASP A 146 -1.67 2.17 9.53
CA ASP A 146 -0.38 1.52 9.26
C ASP A 146 -0.48 -0.01 9.23
N TYR A 147 -1.57 -0.59 9.73
CA TYR A 147 -1.75 -2.04 9.80
C TYR A 147 -2.29 -2.67 8.52
N ARG A 148 -2.75 -1.89 7.55
CA ARG A 148 -3.45 -2.46 6.38
C ARG A 148 -2.48 -2.77 5.25
N THR A 149 -2.60 -3.97 4.68
CA THR A 149 -1.85 -4.35 3.47
C THR A 149 -2.73 -4.19 2.24
N ALA A 150 -2.30 -3.34 1.30
CA ALA A 150 -2.98 -3.23 0.01
C ALA A 150 -2.85 -4.54 -0.77
N VAL A 151 -3.86 -4.85 -1.59
CA VAL A 151 -3.93 -6.11 -2.33
C VAL A 151 -3.96 -5.86 -3.84
N PRO A 152 -3.37 -6.75 -4.66
CA PRO A 152 -3.54 -6.70 -6.10
C PRO A 152 -5.02 -6.94 -6.44
N ALA A 153 -5.68 -5.93 -6.97
CA ALA A 153 -7.11 -5.99 -7.28
C ALA A 153 -7.45 -5.23 -8.56
N ALA A 154 -8.61 -5.57 -9.11
CA ALA A 154 -9.26 -4.86 -10.20
C ALA A 154 -10.63 -4.37 -9.73
N ARG A 155 -10.89 -3.06 -9.90
CA ARG A 155 -12.19 -2.46 -9.64
C ARG A 155 -12.81 -2.04 -10.96
N LEU A 156 -14.04 -2.50 -11.20
CA LEU A 156 -14.81 -2.19 -12.39
C LEU A 156 -16.14 -1.58 -11.96
N ARG A 157 -16.48 -0.39 -12.50
CA ARG A 157 -17.83 0.18 -12.41
C ARG A 157 -18.31 0.53 -13.79
N ILE A 158 -19.56 0.20 -14.07
CA ILE A 158 -20.19 0.45 -15.36
C ILE A 158 -21.41 1.31 -15.08
N TYR A 159 -21.49 2.45 -15.76
CA TYR A 159 -22.66 3.32 -15.74
C TYR A 159 -23.41 3.09 -17.06
N PRO A 160 -24.50 2.33 -17.06
CA PRO A 160 -25.29 2.15 -18.27
C PRO A 160 -25.81 3.52 -18.72
N ALA A 161 -25.47 3.92 -19.94
CA ALA A 161 -26.02 5.12 -20.55
C ALA A 161 -27.44 4.83 -21.03
N GLY A 162 -28.44 5.16 -20.22
CA GLY A 162 -29.85 5.06 -20.59
C GLY A 162 -30.79 5.18 -19.39
N GLU A 163 -31.94 5.83 -19.61
CA GLU A 163 -33.10 5.76 -18.72
C GLU A 163 -33.45 4.28 -18.52
N LEU A 164 -33.26 3.76 -17.31
CA LEU A 164 -33.70 2.43 -16.94
C LEU A 164 -35.22 2.47 -16.74
N SER A 165 -35.99 2.56 -17.83
CA SER A 165 -37.44 2.41 -17.79
C SER A 165 -37.77 0.92 -17.64
N LEU A 166 -37.99 0.48 -16.40
CA LEU A 166 -38.61 -0.80 -16.10
C LEU A 166 -40.13 -0.63 -16.18
N ASP A 167 -40.68 -0.82 -17.37
CA ASP A 167 -42.11 -1.08 -17.50
C ASP A 167 -42.35 -2.52 -17.03
N MET A 168 -43.06 -2.64 -15.90
CA MET A 168 -43.64 -3.90 -15.40
C MET A 168 -45.09 -4.02 -15.86
#